data_AF-A0AAV5UMR2-F1
#
_entry.id   AF-A0AAV5UMR2-F1
#
_cell.length_a   1.000
_cell.length_b   1.000
_cell.length_c   1.000
_cell.angle_alpha   90.00
_cell.angle_beta   90.00
_cell.angle_gamma   90.00
#
_symmetry.space_group_name_H-M   'P 1'
#
loop_
_entity.id
_entity.type
_entity.pdbx_description
1 polymer ?
#
loop_
_entity_poly.entity_id
_entity_poly.type
_entity_poly.pdbx_seq_one_letter_code
_entity_poly.pdbx_strand_id
1 'polypeptide(L)'
;MIDTVSGYFLALVAHSTLIFTVFFNQEDYLLSSLPFSSDVITEYARVQFNVVLVITIVFCALEFLFILRRPSLPSLAMFSVLLHTLACLFILKFIIDSHPSTHFFILFLLTSLPPVVIHIFIVLFSLRLGEACLQ
;
A
#
# COMPACT_ATOMS: atom_id res chain seq x y z
N MET A 1 -23.82 -14.00 5.93
CA MET A 1 -22.67 -14.14 5.03
C MET A 1 -21.94 -12.81 5.05
N ILE A 2 -20.71 -12.75 5.56
CA ILE A 2 -19.96 -11.48 5.64
C ILE A 2 -19.45 -11.18 4.22
N ASP A 3 -19.84 -10.03 3.67
CA ASP A 3 -19.32 -9.55 2.39
C ASP A 3 -17.90 -9.01 2.57
N THR A 4 -16.94 -9.93 2.53
CA THR A 4 -15.52 -9.63 2.71
C THR A 4 -14.89 -8.96 1.48
N VAL A 5 -15.50 -9.11 0.30
CA VAL A 5 -14.99 -8.54 -0.95
C VAL A 5 -15.26 -7.04 -0.99
N SER A 6 -16.48 -6.61 -0.68
CA SER A 6 -16.80 -5.18 -0.63
C SER A 6 -16.00 -4.44 0.45
N GLY A 7 -15.81 -5.07 1.62
CA GLY A 7 -14.98 -4.52 2.68
C GLY A 7 -13.50 -4.36 2.26
N TYR A 8 -12.95 -5.35 1.57
CA TYR A 8 -11.59 -5.29 1.04
C TYR A 8 -11.44 -4.18 -0.01
N PHE A 9 -12.36 -4.10 -0.97
CA PHE A 9 -12.38 -3.02 -1.96
C PHE A 9 -12.43 -1.63 -1.30
N LEU A 10 -13.31 -1.44 -0.32
CA LEU A 10 -13.45 -0.17 0.40
C LEU A 10 -12.17 0.22 1.15
N ALA A 11 -11.55 -0.74 1.85
CA ALA A 11 -10.31 -0.50 2.59
C ALA A 11 -9.16 -0.13 1.64
N LEU A 12 -9.07 -0.78 0.49
CA LEU A 12 -8.06 -0.51 -0.53
C LEU A 12 -8.23 0.88 -1.16
N VAL A 13 -9.47 1.29 -1.46
CA VAL A 13 -9.79 2.62 -1.98
C VAL A 13 -9.49 3.71 -0.95
N ALA A 14 -9.86 3.49 0.32
CA ALA A 14 -9.56 4.42 1.40
C ALA A 14 -8.05 4.61 1.56
N HIS A 15 -7.29 3.52 1.58
CA HIS A 15 -5.83 3.55 1.66
C HIS A 15 -5.22 4.28 0.46
N SER A 16 -5.65 3.97 -0.75
CA SER A 16 -5.20 4.65 -1.98
C SER A 16 -5.47 6.15 -1.92
N THR A 17 -6.66 6.55 -1.45
CA THR A 17 -7.04 7.97 -1.32
C THR A 17 -6.11 8.71 -0.37
N LEU A 18 -5.80 8.13 0.78
CA LEU A 18 -4.86 8.74 1.74
C LEU A 18 -3.44 8.83 1.18
N ILE A 19 -2.98 7.82 0.44
CA ILE A 19 -1.68 7.88 -0.25
C ILE A 19 -1.67 8.97 -1.32
N PHE A 20 -2.76 9.16 -2.08
CA PHE A 20 -2.87 10.28 -3.02
C PHE A 20 -2.83 11.63 -2.31
N THR A 21 -3.51 11.77 -1.16
CA THR A 21 -3.43 12.99 -0.35
C THR A 21 -2.00 13.31 0.05
N VAL A 22 -1.23 12.31 0.50
CA VAL A 22 0.20 12.48 0.81
C VAL A 22 1.01 12.80 -0.45
N PHE A 23 0.73 12.12 -1.56
CA PHE A 23 1.40 12.32 -2.85
C PHE A 23 1.23 13.73 -3.42
N PHE A 24 0.09 14.38 -3.21
CA PHE A 24 -0.11 15.76 -3.66
C PHE A 24 0.37 16.81 -2.64
N ASN A 25 0.66 16.43 -1.39
CA ASN A 25 1.09 17.34 -0.32
C ASN A 25 2.45 16.94 0.29
N GLN A 26 3.43 16.61 -0.55
CA GLN A 26 4.68 15.96 -0.10
C GLN A 26 5.60 16.87 0.74
N GLU A 27 5.50 18.19 0.56
CA GLU A 27 6.48 19.15 1.06
C GLU A 27 6.61 19.11 2.58
N ASP A 28 5.49 19.07 3.31
CA ASP A 28 5.47 19.05 4.77
C ASP A 28 6.17 17.81 5.36
N TYR A 29 6.02 16.65 4.71
CA TYR A 29 6.66 15.39 5.13
C TYR A 29 8.16 15.36 4.81
N LEU A 30 8.56 16.06 3.74
CA LEU A 30 9.97 16.18 3.38
C LEU A 30 10.68 17.15 4.33
N LEU A 31 10.06 18.27 4.68
CA LEU A 31 10.58 19.22 5.66
C LEU A 31 10.72 18.58 7.05
N SER A 32 9.74 17.78 7.48
CA SER A 32 9.83 17.07 8.76
C SER A 32 10.87 15.95 8.80
N SER A 33 11.41 15.57 7.64
CA SER A 33 12.52 14.61 7.53
C SER A 33 13.90 15.28 7.63
N LEU A 34 13.97 16.61 7.58
CA LEU A 34 15.22 17.33 7.62
C LEU A 34 15.76 17.42 9.06
N PRO A 35 17.09 17.43 9.22
CA PRO A 35 17.68 17.80 10.51
C PRO A 35 17.34 19.26 10.83
N PHE A 36 17.23 19.59 12.12
CA PHE A 36 16.86 20.94 12.62
C PHE A 36 17.73 22.10 12.10
N SER A 37 18.88 21.81 11.49
CA SER A 37 19.82 22.78 10.95
C SER A 37 19.70 23.01 9.43
N SER A 38 18.75 22.36 8.75
CA SER A 38 18.62 22.42 7.29
C SER A 38 17.18 22.64 6.87
N ASP A 39 16.96 23.70 6.08
CA ASP A 39 15.65 23.97 5.44
C ASP A 39 15.65 23.58 3.96
N VAL A 40 16.73 22.97 3.48
CA VAL A 40 16.88 22.60 2.07
C VAL A 40 16.46 21.15 1.86
N ILE A 41 15.35 20.96 1.13
CA ILE A 41 14.92 19.64 0.66
C ILE A 41 15.87 19.20 -0.46
N THR A 42 16.58 18.09 -0.24
CA THR A 42 17.43 17.51 -1.29
C THR A 42 16.59 16.79 -2.35
N GLU A 43 17.01 16.88 -3.61
CA GLU A 43 16.41 16.12 -4.72
C GLU A 43 16.39 14.62 -4.43
N TYR A 44 17.45 14.10 -3.80
CA TYR A 44 17.52 12.70 -3.40
C TYR A 44 16.38 12.29 -2.46
N ALA A 45 16.11 13.07 -1.41
CA ALA A 45 15.02 12.79 -0.48
C ALA A 45 13.64 12.87 -1.16
N ARG A 46 13.45 13.88 -2.02
CA ARG A 46 12.22 14.06 -2.81
C ARG A 46 11.96 12.86 -3.73
N VAL A 47 12.98 12.40 -4.46
CA VAL A 47 12.89 11.24 -5.35
C VAL A 47 12.62 9.98 -4.54
N GLN A 48 13.36 9.76 -3.45
CA GLN A 48 13.20 8.60 -2.59
C GLN A 48 11.78 8.48 -2.04
N PHE A 49 11.20 9.58 -1.55
CA PHE A 49 9.83 9.59 -1.04
C PHE A 49 8.80 9.37 -2.16
N ASN A 50 8.98 10.03 -3.31
CA ASN A 50 8.13 9.83 -4.48
C ASN A 50 8.08 8.37 -4.92
N VAL A 51 9.22 7.69 -4.97
CA VAL A 51 9.31 6.29 -5.37
C VAL A 51 8.45 5.40 -4.47
N VAL A 52 8.45 5.61 -3.15
CA VAL A 52 7.60 4.83 -2.23
C VAL A 52 6.13 5.06 -2.46
N LEU A 53 5.72 6.32 -2.61
CA LEU A 53 4.31 6.64 -2.83
C LEU A 53 3.83 6.05 -4.16
N VAL A 54 4.62 6.18 -5.23
CA VAL A 54 4.30 5.60 -6.54
C VAL A 54 4.23 4.07 -6.48
N ILE A 55 5.20 3.40 -5.86
CA ILE A 55 5.17 1.94 -5.71
C ILE A 55 3.96 1.51 -4.88
N THR A 56 3.61 2.24 -3.82
CA THR A 56 2.42 1.97 -3.00
C THR A 56 1.14 2.07 -3.83
N ILE A 57 1.02 3.10 -4.67
CA ILE A 57 -0.12 3.27 -5.59
C ILE A 57 -0.18 2.11 -6.60
N VAL A 58 0.96 1.73 -7.19
CA VAL A 58 1.03 0.58 -8.11
C VAL A 58 0.59 -0.70 -7.42
N PHE A 59 1.01 -0.92 -6.18
CA PHE A 59 0.61 -2.10 -5.40
C PHE A 59 -0.89 -2.10 -5.11
N CYS A 60 -1.46 -0.95 -4.74
CA CYS A 60 -2.90 -0.84 -4.56
C CYS A 60 -3.66 -1.12 -5.87
N ALA A 61 -3.16 -0.65 -7.01
CA ALA A 61 -3.74 -0.94 -8.31
C ALA A 61 -3.65 -2.43 -8.68
N LEU A 62 -2.53 -3.08 -8.38
CA LEU A 62 -2.37 -4.54 -8.58
C LEU A 62 -3.35 -5.33 -7.71
N GLU A 63 -3.52 -4.97 -6.44
CA GLU A 63 -4.52 -5.60 -5.57
C GLU A 63 -5.93 -5.43 -6.10
N PHE A 64 -6.26 -4.24 -6.60
CA PHE A 64 -7.55 -4.00 -7.25
C PHE A 64 -7.77 -4.93 -8.45
N LEU A 65 -6.76 -5.11 -9.30
CA LEU A 65 -6.82 -6.05 -10.42
C LEU A 65 -6.97 -7.50 -9.96
N PHE A 66 -6.33 -7.90 -8.84
CA PHE A 66 -6.51 -9.24 -8.28
C PHE A 66 -7.94 -9.48 -7.78
N ILE A 67 -8.54 -8.50 -7.09
CA ILE A 67 -9.94 -8.56 -6.65
C ILE A 67 -10.88 -8.74 -7.84
N LEU A 68 -10.67 -7.98 -8.92
CA LEU A 68 -11.49 -8.06 -10.14
C LEU A 68 -11.35 -9.40 -10.87
N ARG A 69 -10.14 -9.96 -10.91
CA ARG A 69 -9.88 -11.23 -11.60
C ARG A 69 -10.55 -12.41 -10.91
N ARG A 70 -10.42 -12.49 -9.57
CA ARG A 70 -10.99 -13.59 -8.79
C ARG A 70 -11.21 -13.13 -7.35
N PRO A 71 -12.41 -13.30 -6.79
CA PRO A 71 -12.64 -12.99 -5.39
C PRO A 71 -11.70 -13.82 -4.50
N SER A 72 -11.05 -13.14 -3.56
CA SER A 72 -10.13 -13.76 -2.61
C SER A 72 -10.85 -14.68 -1.63
N LEU A 73 -10.10 -15.62 -1.06
CA LEU A 73 -10.57 -16.39 0.08
C LEU A 73 -10.95 -15.43 1.24
N PRO A 74 -12.03 -15.68 1.99
CA PRO A 74 -12.48 -14.77 3.05
C PRO A 74 -11.40 -14.43 4.08
N SER A 75 -10.55 -15.40 4.44
CA SER A 75 -9.44 -15.19 5.37
C SER A 75 -8.39 -14.21 4.82
N LEU A 76 -8.04 -14.34 3.53
CA LEU A 76 -7.10 -13.44 2.87
C LEU A 76 -7.69 -12.04 2.73
N ALA A 77 -8.97 -11.94 2.37
CA ALA A 77 -9.69 -10.67 2.31
C ALA A 77 -9.68 -9.96 3.68
N MET A 78 -9.97 -10.67 4.77
CA MET A 78 -9.93 -10.10 6.12
C MET A 78 -8.52 -9.67 6.53
N PHE A 79 -7.50 -10.44 6.17
CA PHE A 79 -6.10 -10.07 6.40
C PHE A 79 -5.73 -8.77 5.68
N SER A 80 -6.05 -8.64 4.40
CA SER A 80 -5.79 -7.42 3.64
C SER A 80 -6.60 -6.22 4.17
N VAL A 81 -7.87 -6.42 4.55
CA VAL A 81 -8.68 -5.38 5.21
C VAL A 81 -7.98 -4.87 6.47
N LEU A 82 -7.49 -5.77 7.31
CA LEU A 82 -6.81 -5.39 8.55
C LEU A 82 -5.53 -4.59 8.27
N LEU A 83 -4.71 -5.04 7.32
CA LEU A 83 -3.48 -4.33 6.95
C LEU A 83 -3.76 -2.93 6.37
N HIS A 84 -4.71 -2.80 5.45
CA HIS A 84 -5.06 -1.49 4.89
C HIS A 84 -5.75 -0.57 5.89
N THR A 85 -6.55 -1.12 6.80
CA THR A 85 -7.16 -0.32 7.89
C THR A 85 -6.07 0.23 8.81
N LEU A 86 -5.10 -0.59 9.21
CA LEU A 86 -3.94 -0.14 9.98
C LEU A 86 -3.14 0.92 9.21
N ALA A 87 -2.92 0.71 7.91
CA ALA A 87 -2.26 1.68 7.05
C ALA A 87 -3.00 3.03 7.06
N CYS A 88 -4.33 3.02 6.92
CA CYS A 88 -5.14 4.23 6.97
C CYS A 88 -5.00 4.96 8.31
N LEU A 89 -5.02 4.24 9.44
CA LEU A 89 -4.86 4.84 10.76
C LEU A 89 -3.48 5.50 10.93
N PHE A 90 -2.41 4.83 10.49
CA PHE A 90 -1.06 5.39 10.55
C PHE A 90 -0.87 6.56 9.60
N ILE A 91 -1.37 6.49 8.36
CA ILE A 91 -1.27 7.60 7.41
C ILE A 91 -2.08 8.79 7.91
N LEU A 92 -3.27 8.58 8.46
CA LEU A 92 -4.06 9.66 9.06
C LEU A 92 -3.29 10.32 10.21
N LYS A 93 -2.64 9.52 11.06
CA LYS A 93 -1.74 10.05 12.10
C LYS A 93 -0.57 10.83 11.50
N PHE A 94 0.03 10.33 10.43
CA PHE A 94 1.15 10.99 9.75
C PHE A 94 0.77 12.31 9.10
N ILE A 95 -0.44 12.40 8.54
CA ILE A 95 -1.01 13.63 7.99
C ILE A 95 -1.20 14.68 9.10
N ILE A 96 -1.69 14.28 10.27
CA ILE A 96 -1.95 15.22 11.38
C ILE A 96 -0.66 15.74 12.00
N ASP A 97 0.35 14.89 12.14
CA ASP A 97 1.60 15.21 12.86
C ASP A 97 2.79 15.53 11.92
N SER A 98 2.58 15.54 10.60
CA SER A 98 3.63 15.73 9.58
C SER A 98 4.86 14.84 9.81
N HIS A 99 4.66 13.52 9.85
CA HIS A 99 5.75 12.58 10.15
C HIS A 99 6.85 12.51 9.06
N PRO A 100 8.09 12.11 9.44
CA PRO A 100 9.18 11.94 8.47
C PRO A 100 8.87 10.93 7.37
N SER A 101 9.31 11.24 6.15
CA SER A 101 9.18 10.44 4.93
C SER A 101 9.69 8.99 5.07
N THR A 102 10.69 8.73 5.93
CA THR A 102 11.22 7.39 6.20
C THR A 102 10.20 6.47 6.86
N HIS A 103 9.25 7.00 7.64
CA HIS A 103 8.21 6.18 8.27
C HIS A 103 7.24 5.60 7.25
N PHE A 104 7.03 6.27 6.11
CA PHE A 104 6.19 5.76 5.03
C PHE A 104 6.79 4.53 4.35
N PHE A 105 8.13 4.40 4.30
CA PHE A 105 8.78 3.17 3.84
C PHE A 105 8.41 1.98 4.71
N ILE A 106 8.50 2.16 6.03
CA ILE A 106 8.20 1.11 7.01
C ILE A 106 6.74 0.69 6.87
N LEU A 107 5.83 1.67 6.76
CA LEU A 107 4.43 1.40 6.59
C LEU A 107 4.16 0.61 5.31
N PHE A 108 4.71 1.06 4.17
CA PHE A 108 4.60 0.35 2.89
C PHE A 108 5.04 -1.12 2.98
N LEU A 109 6.21 -1.39 3.57
CA LEU A 109 6.74 -2.76 3.71
C LEU A 109 5.85 -3.66 4.57
N LEU A 110 5.15 -3.09 5.56
CA LEU A 110 4.31 -3.85 6.48
C LEU A 110 2.87 -4.02 5.99
N THR A 111 2.32 -3.03 5.28
CA THR A 111 0.87 -3.02 4.98
C THR A 111 0.53 -3.22 3.51
N SER A 112 1.42 -2.88 2.58
CA SER A 112 1.14 -2.93 1.13
C SER A 112 1.90 -4.05 0.42
N LEU A 113 3.14 -4.34 0.86
CA LEU A 113 3.93 -5.42 0.27
C LEU A 113 3.35 -6.82 0.55
N PRO A 114 2.92 -7.19 1.77
CA PRO A 114 2.48 -8.55 2.06
C PRO A 114 1.25 -9.00 1.25
N PRO A 115 0.16 -8.20 1.13
CA PRO A 115 -1.00 -8.60 0.32
C PRO A 115 -0.66 -8.89 -1.15
N VAL A 116 0.11 -8.02 -1.79
CA VAL A 116 0.54 -8.19 -3.19
C VAL A 116 1.38 -9.44 -3.36
N VAL A 117 2.36 -9.67 -2.47
CA VAL A 117 3.23 -10.85 -2.53
C VAL A 117 2.41 -12.14 -2.44
N ILE A 118 1.45 -12.21 -1.50
CA ILE A 118 0.57 -13.38 -1.35
C ILE A 118 -0.25 -13.61 -2.63
N HIS A 119 -0.83 -12.55 -3.20
CA HIS A 119 -1.60 -12.66 -4.44
C HIS A 119 -0.74 -13.13 -5.62
N ILE A 120 0.47 -12.61 -5.78
CA ILE A 120 1.42 -13.06 -6.81
C ILE A 120 1.74 -14.54 -6.63
N PHE A 121 2.04 -14.99 -5.41
CA PHE A 121 2.31 -16.41 -5.14
C PHE A 121 1.13 -17.31 -5.50
N ILE A 122 -0.11 -16.90 -5.15
CA ILE A 122 -1.32 -17.66 -5.49
C ILE A 122 -1.49 -17.76 -7.02
N VAL A 123 -1.29 -16.65 -7.74
CA VAL A 123 -1.40 -16.64 -9.21
C VAL A 123 -0.33 -17.54 -9.83
N LEU A 124 0.94 -17.41 -9.43
CA LEU A 124 2.03 -18.24 -9.96
C LEU A 124 1.81 -19.73 -9.67
N PHE A 125 1.36 -20.09 -8.47
CA PHE A 125 1.06 -21.48 -8.13
C PHE A 125 -0.11 -22.03 -8.96
N SER A 126 -1.16 -21.22 -9.16
CA SER A 126 -2.31 -21.62 -9.98
C SER A 126 -1.96 -21.87 -11.44
N LEU A 127 -1.04 -21.07 -12.01
CA LEU A 127 -0.54 -21.26 -13.37
C LEU A 127 0.26 -22.55 -13.52
N ARG A 128 1.18 -22.82 -12.58
CA ARG A 128 1.96 -24.07 -12.58
C ARG A 128 1.09 -25.33 -12.45
N LEU A 129 0.05 -25.27 -11.61
CA LEU A 129 -0.87 -26.40 -11.46
C LEU A 129 -1.72 -26.63 -12.71
N GLY A 130 -2.09 -25.55 -13.42
CA GLY A 130 -2.80 -25.64 -14.70
C GLY A 130 -1.98 -26.32 -15.78
N GLU A 131 -0.67 -26.03 -15.85
CA GLU A 131 0.25 -26.70 -16.78
C GLU A 131 0.40 -28.20 -16.47
N ALA A 132 0.48 -28.58 -15.19
CA ALA A 132 0.60 -29.97 -14.77
C ALA A 132 -0.67 -30.82 -15.00
N CYS A 133 -1.85 -30.19 -15.06
CA CYS A 133 -3.13 -30.89 -15.29
C CYS A 133 -3.45 -31.12 -16.78
N LEU A 134 -2.71 -30.46 -17.68
CA LEU A 134 -2.87 -30.58 -19.13
C LEU A 134 -1.88 -31.59 -19.76
N GLN A 135 -1.00 -32.19 -18.97
CA GLN A 135 -0.09 -33.29 -19.34
C GLN A 135 -0.66 -34.63 -18.89
#